data_AF-A0A965SVI0-F1
#
_entry.id   AF-A0A965SVI0-F1
#
_cell.length_a   1.000
_cell.length_b   1.000
_cell.length_c   1.000
_cell.angle_alpha   90.00
_cell.angle_beta   90.00
_cell.angle_gamma   90.00
#
_symmetry.space_group_name_H-M   'P 1'
#
loop_
_entity.id
_entity.type
_entity.pdbx_description
1 polymer ?
#
loop_
_entity_poly.entity_id
_entity_poly.type
_entity_poly.pdbx_seq_one_letter_code
_entity_poly.pdbx_strand_id
1 'polypeptide(L)'
;MQNLFLTVDKVSTFIGHCFSWLVVGLTALIGFEVFSRYVLNSPHAWAFDAQIMMYGTMFMMAGAYTLAKNGHVRGDILYGFLKPRTQ
;
A
#
# COMPACT_ATOMS: atom_id res chain seq x y z
N MET A 1 -12.32 -22.42 -18.34
CA MET A 1 -11.10 -21.93 -17.65
C MET A 1 -11.03 -20.41 -17.56
N GLN A 2 -11.33 -19.64 -18.62
CA GLN A 2 -11.31 -18.17 -18.59
C GLN A 2 -12.15 -17.54 -17.47
N ASN A 3 -13.34 -18.07 -17.18
CA ASN A 3 -14.20 -17.51 -16.13
C ASN A 3 -13.56 -17.55 -14.73
N LEU A 4 -12.69 -18.53 -14.46
CA LEU A 4 -11.96 -18.61 -13.18
C LEU A 4 -10.95 -17.47 -13.06
N PHE A 5 -10.13 -17.24 -14.10
CA PHE A 5 -9.16 -16.14 -14.12
C PHE A 5 -9.83 -14.77 -13.97
N LEU A 6 -10.92 -14.53 -14.71
CA LEU A 6 -11.68 -13.28 -14.59
C LEU A 6 -12.29 -13.07 -13.19
N THR A 7 -12.66 -14.15 -12.51
CA THR A 7 -13.19 -14.06 -11.14
C THR A 7 -12.08 -13.74 -10.15
N VAL A 8 -10.91 -14.37 -10.30
CA VAL A 8 -9.72 -14.08 -9.49
C VAL A 8 -9.29 -12.61 -9.66
N ASP A 9 -9.26 -12.10 -10.89
CA ASP A 9 -8.90 -10.70 -11.15
C ASP A 9 -9.88 -9.71 -10.52
N LYS A 10 -11.18 -10.01 -10.55
CA LYS A 10 -12.22 -9.20 -9.89
C LYS A 10 -12.06 -9.19 -8.38
N VAL A 11 -11.80 -10.36 -7.77
CA VAL A 11 -11.57 -10.49 -6.33
C VAL A 11 -10.33 -9.71 -5.92
N SER A 12 -9.20 -9.87 -6.63
CA SER A 12 -7.97 -9.12 -6.37
C SER A 12 -8.16 -7.61 -6.50
N THR A 13 -8.91 -7.17 -7.51
CA THR A 13 -9.23 -5.74 -7.71
C THR A 13 -10.09 -5.21 -6.57
N PHE A 14 -11.14 -5.95 -6.17
CA PHE A 14 -12.02 -5.58 -5.07
C PHE A 14 -11.28 -5.47 -3.74
N ILE A 15 -10.48 -6.48 -3.41
CA ILE A 15 -9.65 -6.49 -2.19
C ILE A 15 -8.72 -5.27 -2.19
N GLY A 16 -8.02 -5.00 -3.30
CA GLY A 16 -7.15 -3.81 -3.40
C GLY A 16 -7.88 -2.50 -3.13
N HIS A 17 -9.10 -2.33 -3.64
CA HIS A 17 -9.93 -1.16 -3.35
C HIS A 17 -10.38 -1.10 -1.88
N CYS A 18 -10.75 -2.23 -1.26
CA CYS A 18 -11.09 -2.26 0.16
C CYS A 18 -9.91 -1.82 1.03
N PHE A 19 -8.71 -2.37 0.78
CA PHE A 19 -7.51 -2.02 1.54
C PHE A 19 -7.00 -0.61 1.24
N SER A 20 -7.34 -0.01 0.09
CA SER A 20 -6.99 1.38 -0.20
C SER A 20 -7.57 2.37 0.83
N TRP A 21 -8.71 2.05 1.45
CA TRP A 21 -9.31 2.88 2.51
C TRP A 21 -8.50 2.92 3.80
N LEU A 22 -7.56 1.97 4.01
CA LEU A 22 -6.64 2.03 5.14
C LEU A 22 -5.81 3.31 5.13
N VAL A 23 -5.57 3.93 3.97
CA VAL A 23 -4.84 5.21 3.92
C VAL A 23 -5.58 6.30 4.68
N VAL A 24 -6.90 6.37 4.55
CA VAL A 24 -7.74 7.37 5.23
C VAL A 24 -7.73 7.10 6.73
N GLY A 25 -7.89 5.84 7.13
CA GLY A 25 -7.83 5.44 8.54
C GLY A 25 -6.46 5.71 9.17
N LEU A 26 -5.38 5.42 8.45
CA LEU A 26 -4.02 5.67 8.90
C LEU A 26 -3.75 7.17 9.03
N THR A 27 -4.15 7.99 8.06
CA THR A 27 -4.01 9.46 8.15
C THR A 27 -4.79 10.02 9.34
N ALA A 28 -6.02 9.56 9.57
CA ALA A 28 -6.82 9.97 10.72
C ALA A 28 -6.15 9.55 12.04
N LEU A 29 -5.63 8.32 12.13
CA LEU A 29 -4.96 7.81 13.32
C LEU A 29 -3.68 8.58 13.64
N ILE A 30 -2.87 8.91 12.62
CA ILE A 30 -1.68 9.76 12.78
C ILE A 30 -2.08 11.15 13.23
N GLY A 31 -3.07 11.76 12.58
CA GLY A 31 -3.57 13.09 12.96
C GLY A 31 -4.10 13.13 14.39
N PHE A 32 -4.86 12.12 14.80
CA PHE A 32 -5.34 11.94 16.17
C PHE A 32 -4.19 11.85 17.17
N GLU A 33 -3.18 11.01 16.92
CA GLU A 33 -2.06 10.83 17.84
C GLU A 33 -1.20 12.10 17.93
N VAL A 34 -0.97 12.80 16.82
CA VAL A 34 -0.27 14.09 16.80
C VAL A 34 -1.06 15.12 17.62
N PHE A 35 -2.38 15.22 17.42
CA PHE A 35 -3.23 16.12 18.19
C PHE A 35 -3.21 15.78 19.68
N SER A 36 -3.38 14.50 20.03
CA SER A 36 -3.38 14.05 21.43
C SER A 36 -2.06 14.34 22.13
N ARG A 37 -0.94 14.13 21.42
CA ARG A 37 0.40 14.38 21.96
C ARG A 37 0.68 15.85 22.19
N TYR A 38 0.37 16.71 21.21
CA TYR A 38 0.79 18.11 21.25
C TYR A 38 -0.25 19.07 21.84
N VAL A 39 -1.54 18.75 21.71
CA VAL A 39 -2.63 19.62 22.22
C VAL A 39 -3.13 19.12 23.57
N LEU A 40 -3.31 17.80 23.71
CA LEU A 40 -3.86 17.21 24.94
C LEU A 40 -2.78 16.75 25.93
N ASN A 41 -1.50 16.77 25.56
CA ASN A 41 -0.39 16.20 26.34
C ASN A 41 -0.64 14.74 26.79
N SER A 42 -1.39 13.97 26.00
CA SER A 42 -1.77 12.59 26.31
C SER A 42 -1.30 11.65 25.19
N PRO A 43 -0.03 11.19 25.22
CA PRO A 43 0.49 10.25 24.25
C PRO A 43 -0.02 8.83 24.50
N HIS A 44 -0.27 8.07 23.42
CA HIS A 44 -0.69 6.67 23.53
C HIS A 44 0.44 5.72 23.11
N ALA A 45 0.84 4.81 24.00
CA ALA A 45 1.93 3.87 23.74
C ALA A 45 1.66 2.93 22.55
N TRP A 46 0.40 2.52 22.35
CA TRP A 46 -0.01 1.59 21.28
C TRP A 46 -0.13 2.24 19.90
N ALA A 47 -0.19 3.58 19.83
CA ALA A 47 -0.53 4.27 18.59
C ALA A 47 0.52 4.00 17.50
N PHE A 48 1.79 3.97 17.86
CA PHE A 48 2.87 3.71 16.92
C PHE A 48 2.80 2.29 16.33
N ASP A 49 2.56 1.29 17.18
CA ASP A 49 2.45 -0.11 16.75
C ASP A 49 1.23 -0.31 15.84
N ALA A 50 0.10 0.34 16.15
CA ALA A 50 -1.07 0.31 15.29
C ALA A 50 -0.81 0.97 13.92
N GLN A 51 -0.14 2.13 13.91
CA GLN A 51 0.22 2.85 12.69
C GLN A 51 1.14 2.02 11.79
N ILE A 52 2.18 1.39 12.36
CA ILE A 52 3.14 0.62 11.55
C ILE A 52 2.51 -0.66 10.99
N MET A 53 1.65 -1.34 11.76
CA MET A 53 0.93 -2.53 11.29
C MET A 53 -0.09 -2.20 10.20
N MET A 54 -0.85 -1.10 10.35
CA MET A 54 -1.78 -0.63 9.32
C MET A 54 -1.04 -0.23 8.05
N TYR A 55 0.07 0.51 8.18
CA TYR A 55 0.88 0.91 7.04
C TYR A 55 1.49 -0.29 6.31
N GLY A 56 2.07 -1.25 7.04
CA GLY A 56 2.62 -2.47 6.47
C GLY A 56 1.56 -3.27 5.70
N THR A 57 0.38 -3.42 6.29
CA THR A 57 -0.75 -4.12 5.65
C THR A 57 -1.20 -3.40 4.37
N MET A 58 -1.37 -2.08 4.43
CA MET A 58 -1.72 -1.25 3.27
C MET A 58 -0.67 -1.38 2.16
N PHE A 59 0.63 -1.30 2.51
CA PHE A 59 1.73 -1.39 1.55
C PHE A 59 1.76 -2.73 0.82
N MET A 60 1.66 -3.84 1.55
CA MET A 60 1.68 -5.18 0.95
C MET A 60 0.48 -5.39 0.00
N MET A 61 -0.71 -4.93 0.41
CA MET A 61 -1.91 -5.06 -0.42
C MET A 61 -1.89 -4.13 -1.63
N ALA A 62 -1.33 -2.92 -1.50
CA ALA A 62 -1.10 -2.03 -2.62
C ALA A 62 -0.17 -2.66 -3.65
N GLY A 63 0.92 -3.32 -3.21
CA GLY A 63 1.81 -4.09 -4.09
C GLY A 63 1.10 -5.21 -4.85
N ALA A 64 0.27 -6.00 -4.18
CA ALA A 64 -0.51 -7.04 -4.85
C ALA A 64 -1.48 -6.46 -5.91
N TYR A 65 -2.17 -5.36 -5.58
CA TYR A 65 -3.09 -4.68 -6.50
C TYR A 65 -2.38 -4.07 -7.71
N THR A 66 -1.27 -3.37 -7.52
CA THR A 66 -0.49 -2.79 -8.61
C THR A 66 0.10 -3.86 -9.52
N LEU A 67 0.50 -5.02 -8.97
CA LEU A 67 0.93 -6.17 -9.77
C LEU A 67 -0.21 -6.70 -10.64
N ALA A 68 -1.40 -6.89 -10.07
CA ALA A 68 -2.58 -7.34 -10.83
C ALA A 68 -2.98 -6.38 -11.96
N LYS A 69 -2.63 -5.09 -11.84
CA LYS A 69 -2.86 -4.08 -12.88
C LYS A 69 -1.66 -3.84 -13.81
N ASN A 70 -0.57 -4.62 -13.67
CA ASN A 70 0.70 -4.40 -14.37
C ASN A 70 1.22 -2.95 -14.25
N GLY A 71 0.96 -2.31 -13.10
CA GLY A 71 1.27 -0.89 -12.84
C GLY A 71 2.58 -0.66 -12.09
N HIS A 72 3.40 -1.70 -11.87
CA HIS A 72 4.72 -1.52 -11.27
C HIS A 72 5.63 -0.73 -12.22
N VAL A 73 6.16 0.38 -11.72
CA VAL A 73 7.18 1.14 -12.44
C VAL A 73 8.44 0.28 -12.50
N ARG A 74 8.87 -0.05 -13.73
CA ARG A 74 10.14 -0.74 -13.95
C ARG A 74 11.27 0.25 -13.72
N GLY A 75 12.21 -0.12 -12.85
CA GLY A 75 13.41 0.67 -12.56
C GLY A 75 14.48 0.55 -13.63
N ASP A 76 14.12 0.60 -14.92
CA ASP A 76 15.05 0.38 -16.04
C ASP A 76 15.92 1.61 -16.32
N ILE A 77 16.33 2.35 -15.28
CA ILE A 77 17.20 3.52 -15.42
C ILE A 77 18.57 3.06 -15.92
N LEU A 78 19.19 2.08 -15.26
CA LEU A 78 20.50 1.57 -15.65
C LEU A 78 20.43 0.80 -16.97
N TYR A 79 19.45 -0.10 -17.09
CA TYR A 79 19.23 -0.92 -18.29
C TYR A 79 18.87 -0.06 -19.52
N GLY A 80 18.21 1.08 -19.35
CA GLY A 80 17.91 2.01 -20.43
C GLY A 80 19.16 2.67 -21.06
N PHE A 81 20.27 2.74 -20.33
CA PHE A 81 21.54 3.31 -20.82
C PHE A 81 22.51 2.25 -21.37
N LEU A 82 22.29 0.96 -21.12
CA LEU A 82 23.17 -0.12 -21.56
C LEU A 82 22.92 -0.46 -23.03
N LYS A 83 23.98 -0.84 -23.76
CA LYS A 83 23.85 -1.30 -25.15
C LYS A 83 23.05 -2.61 -25.19
N PRO A 84 22.36 -2.97 -26.30
CA PRO A 84 21.51 -4.16 -26.37
C PRO A 84 22.19 -5.50 -26.03
N ARG A 85 23.52 -5.59 -26.14
CA ARG A 85 24.29 -6.79 -25.76
C ARG A 85 24.59 -6.90 -24.26
N THR A 86 24.34 -5.82 -23.52
CA THR A 86 24.61 -5.65 -22.09
C THR A 86 23.36 -5.29 -21.29
N GLN A 87 22.20 -5.11 -21.95
CA GLN A 87 20.89 -5.05 -21.30
C GLN A 87 20.50 -6.40 -20.71
#